data_AF-A0A7L2C0N5-F1
#
_entry.id   AF-A0A7L2C0N5-F1
#
_cell.length_a   1.000
_cell.length_b   1.000
_cell.length_c   1.000
_cell.angle_alpha   90.00
_cell.angle_beta   90.00
_cell.angle_gamma   90.00
#
_symmetry.space_group_name_H-M   'P 1'
#
loop_
_entity.id
_entity.type
_entity.pdbx_description
1 polymer ?
#
loop_
_entity_poly.entity_id
_entity_poly.type
_entity_poly.pdbx_seq_one_letter_code
_entity_poly.pdbx_strand_id
1 'polypeptide(L)'
;RCSELGASLAIVRDEEMDLLFRLRGNVHYWLGLRRRGGRLHWGDGSDFSSRVPVLGNSQCVYLADNALTSARCSNEQPYVCSKAQAPL
;
A
#
# COMPACT_ATOMS: atom_id res chain seq x y z
N ARG A 1 0.34 -15.83 -2.47
CA ARG A 1 -0.54 -14.63 -2.45
C ARG A 1 -0.91 -14.28 -1.00
N CYS A 2 -0.98 -13.02 -0.58
CA CYS A 2 -1.29 -12.67 0.84
C CYS A 2 -2.52 -13.40 1.41
N SER A 3 -3.56 -13.57 0.60
CA SER A 3 -4.79 -14.24 1.03
C SER A 3 -4.62 -15.71 1.43
N GLU A 4 -3.58 -16.41 0.94
CA GLU A 4 -3.28 -17.78 1.36
C GLU A 4 -2.88 -17.86 2.84
N LEU A 5 -2.44 -16.73 3.42
CA LEU A 5 -2.09 -16.59 4.83
C LEU A 5 -3.21 -15.92 5.65
N GLY A 6 -4.39 -15.74 5.05
CA GLY A 6 -5.47 -14.95 5.63
C GLY A 6 -5.08 -13.48 5.83
N ALA A 7 -4.26 -12.94 4.92
CA ALA A 7 -3.76 -11.56 4.94
C ALA A 7 -4.19 -10.81 3.67
N SER A 8 -4.07 -9.49 3.68
CA SER A 8 -4.24 -8.64 2.51
C SER A 8 -2.89 -8.05 2.09
N LEU A 9 -2.84 -7.40 0.92
CA LEU A 9 -1.79 -6.42 0.67
C LEU A 9 -1.81 -5.36 1.78
N ALA A 10 -0.64 -4.83 2.13
CA ALA A 10 -0.45 -3.96 3.28
C ALA A 10 -1.42 -2.76 3.28
N ILE A 11 -2.23 -2.67 4.32
CA ILE A 11 -3.05 -1.49 4.63
C ILE A 11 -2.29 -0.73 5.71
N VAL A 12 -2.01 0.55 5.46
CA VAL A 12 -1.16 1.36 6.33
C VAL A 12 -1.96 2.55 6.81
N ARG A 13 -2.06 2.70 8.12
CA ARG A 13 -2.72 3.88 8.71
C ARG A 13 -1.79 5.09 8.61
N ASP A 14 -2.37 6.29 8.67
CA ASP A 14 -1.57 7.52 8.59
C ASP A 14 -0.49 7.59 9.69
N GLU A 15 -0.82 7.14 10.90
CA GLU A 15 0.10 7.02 12.05
C GLU A 15 1.25 6.02 11.83
N GLU A 16 1.10 5.08 10.90
CA GLU A 16 2.09 4.05 10.58
C GLU A 16 2.96 4.42 9.36
N MET A 17 2.64 5.50 8.64
CA MET A 17 3.35 5.90 7.43
C MET A 17 4.84 6.15 7.67
N ASP A 18 5.18 6.82 8.79
CA ASP A 18 6.58 7.05 9.17
C ASP A 18 7.33 5.75 9.47
N LEU A 19 6.64 4.73 9.98
CA LEU A 19 7.23 3.42 10.19
C LEU A 19 7.44 2.71 8.86
N LEU A 20 6.46 2.77 7.96
CA LEU A 20 6.55 2.21 6.61
C LEU A 20 7.78 2.75 5.86
N PHE A 21 8.00 4.07 5.87
CA PHE A 21 9.17 4.69 5.22
C PHE A 21 10.51 4.34 5.88
N ARG A 22 10.51 4.04 7.18
CA ARG A 22 11.72 3.58 7.89
C ARG A 22 12.05 2.11 7.62
N LEU A 23 11.02 1.27 7.40
CA LEU A 23 11.16 -0.17 7.20
C LEU A 23 11.25 -0.59 5.73
N ARG A 24 10.97 0.32 4.78
CA ARG A 24 11.25 0.08 3.36
C ARG A 24 12.76 -0.15 3.25
N GLY A 25 13.28 -1.33 2.97
CA GLY A 25 14.69 -1.47 2.58
C GLY A 25 14.98 -0.81 1.21
N ASN A 26 15.83 -1.44 0.42
CA ASN A 26 16.15 -1.00 -0.95
C ASN A 26 15.21 -1.60 -2.01
N VAL A 27 13.98 -1.95 -1.62
CA VAL A 27 13.04 -2.67 -2.47
C VAL A 27 11.76 -1.87 -2.60
N HIS A 28 11.20 -1.85 -3.80
CA HIS A 28 9.90 -1.26 -4.08
C HIS A 28 8.83 -2.32 -3.94
N TYR A 29 7.77 -2.05 -3.17
CA TYR A 29 6.71 -3.04 -2.95
C TYR A 29 5.33 -2.45 -3.15
N TRP A 30 4.46 -3.26 -3.75
CA TRP A 30 3.03 -2.99 -3.78
C TRP A 30 2.44 -2.93 -2.38
N LEU A 31 1.54 -1.95 -2.21
CA LEU A 31 0.68 -1.79 -1.05
C LEU A 31 -0.75 -2.16 -1.42
N GLY A 32 -1.61 -2.30 -0.42
CA GLY A 32 -3.05 -2.50 -0.58
C GLY A 32 -3.80 -1.24 -1.05
N LEU A 33 -3.11 -0.25 -1.62
CA LEU A 33 -3.66 1.04 -2.01
C LEU A 33 -3.89 1.10 -3.53
N ARG A 34 -5.12 1.45 -3.93
CA ARG A 34 -5.51 1.47 -5.35
C ARG A 34 -6.48 2.62 -5.65
N ARG A 35 -6.37 3.18 -6.86
CA ARG A 35 -7.31 4.16 -7.39
C ARG A 35 -8.57 3.48 -7.95
N ARG A 36 -9.75 3.91 -7.51
CA ARG A 36 -11.08 3.53 -8.01
C ARG A 36 -11.93 4.79 -8.14
N GLY A 37 -12.54 5.02 -9.30
CA GLY A 37 -13.36 6.23 -9.52
C GLY A 37 -12.62 7.55 -9.27
N GLY A 38 -11.31 7.60 -9.57
CA GLY A 38 -10.46 8.78 -9.34
C GLY A 38 -9.93 8.93 -7.91
N ARG A 39 -10.52 8.26 -6.91
CA ARG A 39 -10.13 8.30 -5.50
C ARG A 39 -9.27 7.11 -5.11
N LEU A 40 -8.45 7.29 -4.08
CA LEU A 40 -7.57 6.25 -3.55
C LEU A 40 -8.26 5.54 -2.38
N HIS A 41 -8.25 4.22 -2.41
CA HIS A 41 -8.83 3.36 -1.38
C HIS A 41 -7.89 2.23 -1.02
N TRP A 42 -7.89 1.85 0.25
CA TRP A 42 -7.24 0.65 0.75
C TRP A 42 -8.00 -0.61 0.37
N GLY A 43 -7.35 -1.77 0.54
CA GLY A 43 -7.91 -3.07 0.18
C GLY A 43 -9.16 -3.46 0.96
N ASP A 44 -9.36 -2.86 2.14
CA ASP A 44 -10.55 -3.00 2.98
C ASP A 44 -11.68 -2.03 2.60
N GLY A 45 -11.46 -1.16 1.62
CA GLY A 45 -12.42 -0.16 1.15
C GLY A 45 -12.35 1.18 1.89
N SER A 46 -11.51 1.32 2.91
CA SER A 46 -11.31 2.60 3.58
C SER A 46 -10.63 3.62 2.67
N ASP A 47 -10.95 4.90 2.89
CA ASP A 47 -10.38 6.02 2.12
C ASP A 47 -8.92 6.26 2.50
N PHE A 48 -8.11 6.63 1.52
CA PHE A 48 -6.77 7.14 1.76
C PHE A 48 -6.83 8.57 2.28
N SER A 49 -6.54 8.75 3.58
CA SER A 49 -6.59 10.05 4.28
C SER A 49 -5.22 10.64 4.60
N SER A 50 -4.13 9.99 4.19
CA SER A 50 -2.78 10.45 4.52
C SER A 50 -2.41 11.74 3.78
N ARG A 51 -1.60 12.57 4.45
CA ARG A 51 -1.02 13.79 3.86
C ARG A 51 0.11 13.48 2.86
N VAL A 52 0.58 12.24 2.84
CA VAL A 52 1.65 11.80 1.94
C VAL A 52 1.14 11.76 0.50
N PRO A 53 1.76 12.53 -0.43
CA PRO A 53 1.31 12.54 -1.81
C PRO A 53 1.57 11.19 -2.49
N VAL A 54 0.64 10.78 -3.36
CA VAL A 54 0.84 9.67 -4.29
C VAL A 54 1.24 10.22 -5.65
N LEU A 55 2.43 9.87 -6.10
CA LEU A 55 2.99 10.30 -7.38
C LEU A 55 2.39 9.51 -8.55
N GLY A 56 2.14 10.21 -9.66
CA GLY A 56 1.56 9.64 -10.87
C GLY A 56 0.05 9.39 -10.78
N ASN A 57 -0.53 9.00 -11.93
CA ASN A 57 -1.98 8.85 -12.11
C ASN A 57 -2.42 7.42 -12.44
N SER A 58 -1.55 6.43 -12.19
CA SER A 58 -1.87 5.02 -12.46
C SER A 58 -2.71 4.42 -11.34
N GLN A 59 -3.09 3.15 -11.53
CA GLN A 59 -4.12 2.51 -10.71
C GLN A 59 -3.61 1.93 -9.39
N CYS A 60 -2.51 1.18 -9.39
CA CYS A 60 -1.98 0.55 -8.18
C CYS A 60 -0.85 1.38 -7.59
N VAL A 61 -0.69 1.36 -6.26
CA VAL A 61 0.32 2.16 -5.56
C VAL A 61 1.33 1.26 -4.88
N TYR A 62 2.60 1.61 -5.06
CA TYR A 62 3.73 0.99 -4.42
C TYR A 62 4.55 2.02 -3.65
N LEU A 63 5.34 1.53 -2.71
CA LEU A 63 6.33 2.31 -2.01
C LEU A 63 7.63 2.33 -2.82
N ALA A 64 8.12 3.51 -3.17
CA ALA A 64 9.35 3.74 -3.93
C ALA A 64 10.22 4.75 -3.18
N ASP A 65 11.44 4.38 -2.81
CA ASP A 65 12.32 5.23 -2.01
C ASP A 65 11.61 5.85 -0.79
N ASN A 66 11.32 7.16 -0.84
CA ASN A 66 10.60 7.92 0.20
C ASN A 66 9.23 8.45 -0.29
N ALA A 67 8.62 7.80 -1.28
CA ALA A 67 7.38 8.25 -1.88
C ALA A 67 6.40 7.09 -2.13
N LEU A 68 5.11 7.41 -2.07
CA LEU A 68 4.08 6.57 -2.66
C LEU A 68 4.02 6.87 -4.15
N THR A 69 4.16 5.85 -4.99
CA THR A 69 4.15 6.00 -6.45
C THR A 69 3.13 5.07 -7.07
N SER A 70 2.43 5.54 -8.10
CA SER A 70 1.46 4.74 -8.82
C SER A 70 2.04 4.15 -10.11
N ALA A 71 1.67 2.91 -10.43
CA ALA A 71 1.98 2.26 -11.69
C ALA A 71 0.84 1.34 -12.15
N ARG A 72 0.97 0.78 -13.36
CA ARG A 72 0.02 -0.22 -13.86
C ARG A 72 0.07 -1.46 -12.96
N CYS A 73 -1.10 -1.96 -12.57
CA CYS A 73 -1.20 -3.13 -11.70
C CYS A 73 -0.60 -4.42 -12.31
N SER A 74 -0.38 -4.44 -13.62
CA SER A 74 0.27 -5.55 -14.33
C SER A 74 1.79 -5.58 -14.17
N ASN A 75 2.41 -4.55 -13.59
CA ASN A 75 3.86 -4.53 -13.40
C ASN A 75 4.26 -5.55 -12.33
N GLU A 76 5.21 -6.41 -12.67
CA GLU A 76 5.80 -7.37 -11.74
C GLU A 76 6.69 -6.64 -10.73
N GLN A 77 6.32 -6.74 -9.45
CA GLN A 77 7.08 -6.14 -8.36
C GLN A 77 6.77 -6.89 -7.06
N PRO A 78 7.70 -6.95 -6.09
CA PRO A 78 7.42 -7.46 -4.76
C PRO A 78 6.22 -6.77 -4.10
N TYR A 79 5.67 -7.40 -3.07
CA TYR A 79 4.53 -6.87 -2.34
C TYR A 79 4.67 -7.15 -0.84
N VAL A 80 4.07 -6.28 -0.02
CA VAL A 80 4.00 -6.47 1.44
C VAL A 80 2.60 -6.92 1.81
N CYS A 81 2.50 -7.90 2.70
CA CYS A 81 1.24 -8.36 3.27
C CYS A 81 1.06 -7.80 4.69
N SER A 82 -0.17 -7.48 5.07
CA SER A 82 -0.55 -7.19 6.45
C SER A 82 -1.72 -8.09 6.86
N LYS A 83 -1.74 -8.45 8.13
CA LYS A 83 -2.84 -9.18 8.76
C LYS A 83 -3.26 -8.43 10.00
N ALA A 84 -4.56 -8.24 10.19
CA ALA A 84 -5.07 -7.69 11.43
C ALA A 84 -4.63 -8.60 12.59
N GLN A 85 -4.05 -8.01 13.62
CA GLN A 85 -3.75 -8.74 14.84
C GLN A 85 -5.08 -9.17 15.47
N ALA A 86 -5.22 -10.45 15.82
CA ALA A 86 -6.40 -10.90 16.55
C ALA A 86 -6.47 -10.12 17.88
N PRO A 87 -7.67 -9.70 18.32
CA PRO A 87 -7.84 -9.18 19.68
C PRO A 87 -7.26 -10.21 20.66
N LEU A 88 -6.42 -9.74 21.59
CA LEU A 88 -5.94 -10.55 22.71
C LEU A 88 -7.10 -10.98 23.60
#